data_AF-A0A7W2UJJ1-F1
#
_entry.id   AF-A0A7W2UJJ1-F1
#
_cell.length_a   1.000
_cell.length_b   1.000
_cell.length_c   1.000
_cell.angle_alpha   90.00
_cell.angle_beta   90.00
_cell.angle_gamma   90.00
#
_symmetry.space_group_name_H-M   'P 1'
#
loop_
_entity.id
_entity.type
_entity.pdbx_description
1 polymer ?
#
loop_
_entity_poly.entity_id
_entity_poly.type
_entity_poly.pdbx_seq_one_letter_code
_entity_poly.pdbx_strand_id
1 'polypeptide(L)'
;MNVIRTSVTTFDATDEAPLPAQLLPADAARSVLVGRVWDPEAGGPRVVTVRGDQLLDLTDEFSTVAGLLEHAAPGRAVARAAAPARWSLGDVAASSAGADPNVPRLLAPPPPAGSWGR
;
A
#
# COMPACT_ATOMS: atom_id res chain seq x y z
N MET A 1 4.31 5.41 -23.10
CA MET A 1 5.50 5.12 -22.27
C MET A 1 5.12 5.44 -20.83
N ASN A 2 4.68 4.47 -20.03
CA ASN A 2 4.22 4.73 -18.66
C ASN A 2 5.42 4.69 -17.72
N VAL A 3 5.83 5.87 -17.24
CA VAL A 3 6.84 6.01 -16.19
C VAL A 3 6.16 5.73 -14.85
N ILE A 4 6.50 4.61 -14.21
CA ILE A 4 6.13 4.39 -12.80
C ILE A 4 7.05 5.30 -11.98
N ARG A 5 6.53 6.45 -11.54
CA ARG A 5 7.25 7.35 -10.62
C ARG A 5 7.02 6.87 -9.19
N THR A 6 8.06 6.32 -8.57
CA THR A 6 8.06 6.03 -7.13
C THR A 6 8.52 7.29 -6.41
N SER A 7 7.62 7.99 -5.70
CA SER A 7 7.99 9.07 -4.79
C SER A 7 7.94 8.53 -3.36
N VAL A 8 9.01 8.75 -2.59
CA VAL A 8 9.05 8.45 -1.15
C VAL A 8 8.91 9.77 -0.42
N THR A 9 7.78 9.97 0.26
CA THR A 9 7.58 11.10 1.17
C THR A 9 8.03 10.67 2.56
N THR A 10 9.03 11.35 3.12
CA THR A 10 9.41 11.19 4.52
C THR A 10 8.52 12.11 5.37
N PHE A 11 7.83 11.55 6.37
CA PHE A 11 7.01 12.32 7.31
C PHE A 11 7.78 12.60 8.60
N ASP A 12 7.67 13.84 9.08
CA ASP A 12 8.07 14.23 10.43
C ASP A 12 6.93 13.86 11.38
N ALA A 13 7.26 13.18 12.48
CA ALA A 13 6.28 12.59 13.40
C ALA A 13 5.61 13.68 14.25
N THR A 14 4.59 14.32 13.70
CA THR A 14 3.65 15.12 14.50
C THR A 14 2.63 14.16 15.12
N ASP A 15 2.14 14.44 16.34
CA ASP A 15 1.20 13.62 17.12
C ASP A 15 -0.18 13.36 16.46
N GLU A 16 -0.39 13.93 15.26
CA GLU A 16 -1.58 13.75 14.44
C GLU A 16 -1.31 12.68 13.36
N ALA A 17 -2.18 11.68 13.27
CA ALA A 17 -2.08 10.66 12.24
C ALA A 17 -2.04 11.28 10.83
N PRO A 18 -1.16 10.79 9.93
CA PRO A 18 -0.98 11.40 8.63
C PRO A 18 -2.26 11.31 7.80
N LEU A 19 -2.70 12.45 7.27
CA LEU A 19 -3.85 12.52 6.37
C LEU A 19 -3.55 11.78 5.06
N PRO A 20 -4.55 11.18 4.38
CA PRO A 20 -4.35 10.49 3.10
C PRO A 20 -3.61 11.33 2.05
N ALA A 21 -3.89 12.63 1.99
CA ALA A 21 -3.23 13.55 1.06
C ALA A 21 -1.72 13.71 1.28
N GLN A 22 -1.24 13.43 2.50
CA GLN A 22 0.17 13.46 2.83
C GLN A 22 0.84 12.16 2.39
N LEU A 23 0.20 11.01 2.63
CA LEU A 23 0.71 9.66 2.34
C LEU A 23 0.80 9.33 0.85
N LEU A 24 -0.09 9.90 0.05
CA LEU A 24 -0.22 9.55 -1.35
C LEU A 24 0.58 10.49 -2.26
N PRO A 25 1.05 10.01 -3.43
CA PRO A 25 1.65 10.88 -4.44
C PRO A 25 0.67 11.97 -4.91
N ALA A 26 1.21 13.13 -5.33
CA ALA A 26 0.40 14.25 -5.81
C ALA A 26 -0.50 13.91 -7.02
N ASP A 27 -0.15 12.88 -7.79
CA ASP A 27 -0.92 12.39 -8.94
C ASP A 27 -1.79 11.15 -8.62
N ALA A 28 -1.99 10.81 -7.34
CA ALA A 28 -2.72 9.63 -6.89
C ALA A 28 -4.08 9.42 -7.58
N ALA A 29 -4.83 10.50 -7.83
CA ALA A 29 -6.14 10.43 -8.50
C ALA A 29 -6.09 9.89 -9.95
N ARG A 30 -4.90 9.91 -10.58
CA ARG A 30 -4.66 9.42 -11.95
C ARG A 30 -3.70 8.24 -11.99
N SER A 31 -3.27 7.74 -10.84
CA SER A 31 -2.28 6.70 -10.69
C SER A 31 -2.92 5.41 -10.17
N VAL A 32 -2.32 4.29 -10.54
CA VAL A 32 -2.63 3.00 -9.91
C VAL A 32 -1.66 2.81 -8.76
N LEU A 33 -2.20 2.73 -7.55
CA LEU A 33 -1.43 2.67 -6.32
C LEU A 33 -1.55 1.29 -5.68
N VAL A 34 -0.42 0.65 -5.43
CA VAL A 34 -0.34 -0.68 -4.81
C VAL A 34 0.50 -0.58 -3.54
N GLY A 35 0.05 -1.24 -2.49
CA GLY A 35 0.75 -1.32 -1.21
C GLY A 35 0.65 -2.71 -0.59
N ARG A 36 1.13 -2.81 0.65
CA ARG A 36 0.99 -4.00 1.48
C ARG A 36 0.51 -3.61 2.87
N VAL A 37 -0.41 -4.39 3.41
CA VAL A 37 -0.93 -4.24 4.77
C VAL A 37 -0.65 -5.53 5.52
N TRP A 38 -0.12 -5.43 6.74
CA TRP A 38 -0.14 -6.55 7.68
C TRP A 38 -1.55 -6.70 8.23
N ASP A 39 -2.16 -7.86 8.04
CA ASP A 39 -3.47 -8.20 8.57
C ASP A 39 -3.32 -9.17 9.75
N PRO A 40 -3.64 -8.74 11.00
CA PRO A 40 -3.57 -9.59 12.17
C PRO A 40 -4.58 -10.75 12.12
N GLU A 41 -5.73 -10.58 11.46
CA GLU A 41 -6.75 -11.64 11.33
C GLU A 41 -6.23 -12.81 10.49
N ALA A 42 -5.50 -12.51 9.41
CA ALA A 42 -4.85 -13.51 8.58
C ALA A 42 -3.46 -13.94 9.08
N GLY A 43 -2.88 -13.20 10.03
CA GLY A 43 -1.51 -13.39 10.51
C GLY A 43 -0.44 -13.15 9.44
N GLY A 44 -0.69 -12.27 8.47
CA GLY A 44 0.18 -12.15 7.30
C GLY A 44 0.03 -10.86 6.48
N PRO A 45 0.97 -10.62 5.54
CA PRO A 45 0.88 -9.51 4.61
C PRO A 45 -0.19 -9.76 3.55
N ARG A 46 -0.94 -8.71 3.22
CA ARG A 46 -1.93 -8.67 2.15
C ARG A 46 -1.55 -7.63 1.12
N VAL A 47 -1.80 -7.93 -0.15
CA VAL A 47 -1.58 -7.00 -1.27
C VAL A 47 -2.81 -6.11 -1.37
N VAL A 48 -2.62 -4.80 -1.42
CA VAL A 48 -3.74 -3.85 -1.44
C VAL A 48 -3.59 -2.82 -2.55
N THR A 49 -4.72 -2.27 -3.01
CA THR A 49 -4.76 -1.05 -3.83
C THR A 49 -5.52 0.05 -3.12
N VAL A 50 -5.15 1.30 -3.38
CA VAL A 50 -5.89 2.47 -2.89
C VAL A 50 -6.95 2.87 -3.90
N ARG A 51 -8.20 3.09 -3.46
CA ARG A 51 -9.26 3.76 -4.23
C ARG A 51 -9.97 4.77 -3.35
N GLY A 52 -9.76 6.05 -3.64
CA GLY A 52 -10.22 7.12 -2.75
C GLY A 52 -9.51 7.03 -1.40
N ASP A 53 -10.28 6.89 -0.32
CA ASP A 53 -9.79 6.70 1.05
C ASP A 53 -9.80 5.22 1.49
N GLN A 54 -10.10 4.28 0.59
CA GLN A 54 -10.21 2.87 0.92
C GLN A 54 -9.00 2.06 0.44
N LEU A 55 -8.66 1.04 1.23
CA LEU A 55 -7.75 -0.03 0.88
C LEU A 55 -8.56 -1.27 0.51
N LEU A 56 -8.39 -1.70 -0.74
CA LEU A 56 -9.03 -2.89 -1.29
C LEU A 56 -8.05 -4.06 -1.24
N ASP A 57 -8.52 -5.23 -0.79
CA ASP A 57 -7.71 -6.43 -0.64
C ASP A 57 -7.61 -7.19 -1.97
N LEU A 58 -6.42 -7.16 -2.57
CA LEU A 58 -6.11 -7.84 -3.83
C LEU A 58 -5.55 -9.25 -3.61
N THR A 59 -5.41 -9.71 -2.36
CA THR A 59 -4.65 -10.93 -2.04
C THR A 59 -5.20 -12.18 -2.72
N ASP A 60 -6.51 -12.24 -2.95
CA ASP A 60 -7.16 -13.35 -3.66
C ASP A 60 -6.78 -13.41 -5.15
N GLU A 61 -6.48 -12.25 -5.76
CA GLU A 61 -6.06 -12.15 -7.17
C GLU A 61 -4.53 -12.20 -7.31
N PHE A 62 -3.82 -11.60 -6.34
CA PHE A 62 -2.36 -11.51 -6.30
C PHE A 62 -1.84 -11.80 -4.90
N SER A 63 -1.31 -13.01 -4.70
CA SER A 63 -0.75 -13.44 -3.41
C SER A 63 0.48 -12.65 -2.96
N THR A 64 1.20 -12.01 -3.89
CA THR A 64 2.37 -11.17 -3.60
C THR A 64 2.46 -9.98 -4.54
N VAL A 65 3.14 -8.91 -4.11
CA VAL A 65 3.44 -7.75 -4.97
C VAL A 65 4.33 -8.16 -6.14
N ALA A 66 5.25 -9.11 -5.96
CA ALA A 66 6.07 -9.64 -7.06
C ALA A 66 5.21 -10.29 -8.14
N GLY A 67 4.29 -11.19 -7.74
CA GLY A 67 3.36 -11.83 -8.69
C GLY A 67 2.46 -10.84 -9.41
N LEU A 68 2.03 -9.77 -8.72
CA LEU A 68 1.33 -8.67 -9.38
C LEU A 68 2.21 -7.97 -10.43
N LEU A 69 3.46 -7.63 -10.09
CA LEU A 69 4.36 -6.92 -11.01
C LEU A 69 4.81 -7.77 -12.21
N GLU A 70 4.81 -9.09 -12.06
CA GLU A 70 5.08 -10.05 -13.14
C GLU A 70 3.88 -10.22 -14.10
N HIS A 71 2.70 -9.73 -13.73
CA HIS A 71 1.52 -9.80 -14.59
C HIS A 71 1.73 -9.01 -15.89
N ALA A 72 1.21 -9.50 -17.02
CA ALA A 72 1.42 -8.90 -18.34
C ALA A 72 0.90 -7.45 -18.47
N ALA A 73 -0.11 -7.09 -17.67
CA ALA A 73 -0.70 -5.75 -17.64
C ALA A 73 -1.09 -5.36 -16.20
N PRO A 74 -0.11 -5.10 -15.31
CA PRO A 74 -0.34 -5.04 -13.87
C PRO A 74 -1.23 -3.86 -13.48
N GLY A 75 -0.96 -2.67 -14.03
CA GLY A 75 -1.77 -1.49 -13.78
C GLY A 75 -3.22 -1.64 -14.24
N ARG A 76 -3.45 -2.32 -15.38
CA ARG A 76 -4.81 -2.57 -15.89
C ARG A 76 -5.54 -3.60 -15.04
N ALA A 77 -4.85 -4.62 -14.55
CA ALA A 77 -5.43 -5.62 -13.67
C ALA A 77 -5.91 -4.97 -12.36
N VAL A 78 -5.05 -4.22 -11.67
CA VAL A 78 -5.41 -3.51 -10.43
C VAL A 78 -6.53 -2.48 -10.65
N ALA A 79 -6.46 -1.71 -11.75
CA ALA A 79 -7.50 -0.72 -12.06
C ALA A 79 -8.88 -1.34 -12.31
N ARG A 80 -8.93 -2.63 -12.70
CA ARG A 80 -10.18 -3.36 -12.99
C ARG A 80 -10.59 -4.34 -11.90
N ALA A 81 -9.71 -4.64 -10.95
CA ALA A 81 -9.97 -5.55 -9.85
C ALA A 81 -11.27 -5.17 -9.14
N ALA A 82 -12.14 -6.14 -8.94
CA ALA A 82 -13.40 -6.00 -8.20
C ALA A 82 -13.21 -6.46 -6.75
N ALA A 83 -12.07 -6.12 -6.16
CA ALA A 83 -11.70 -6.48 -4.81
C ALA A 83 -12.56 -5.77 -3.75
N PRO A 84 -12.84 -6.42 -2.61
CA PRO A 84 -13.59 -5.81 -1.53
C PRO A 84 -12.78 -4.69 -0.87
N ALA A 85 -13.46 -3.59 -0.53
CA ALA A 85 -12.91 -2.58 0.38
C ALA A 85 -12.88 -3.18 1.78
N ARG A 86 -11.70 -3.16 2.42
CA ARG A 86 -11.49 -3.83 3.70
C ARG A 86 -11.05 -2.89 4.82
N TRP A 87 -10.31 -1.83 4.49
CA TRP A 87 -9.86 -0.86 5.50
C TRP A 87 -9.92 0.57 4.97
N SER A 88 -10.04 1.52 5.89
CA SER A 88 -9.76 2.94 5.64
C SER A 88 -8.25 3.17 5.59
N LEU A 89 -7.78 3.91 4.58
CA LEU A 89 -6.38 4.30 4.46
C LEU A 89 -5.93 5.15 5.65
N GLY A 90 -6.78 6.06 6.11
CA GLY A 90 -6.47 6.94 7.24
C GLY A 90 -6.28 6.15 8.53
N ASP A 91 -7.20 5.21 8.81
CA ASP A 91 -7.15 4.41 10.04
C ASP A 91 -5.91 3.51 10.06
N VAL A 92 -5.62 2.83 8.94
CA VAL A 92 -4.45 1.96 8.84
C VAL A 92 -3.16 2.78 8.94
N ALA A 93 -3.12 3.99 8.36
CA ALA A 93 -1.94 4.85 8.47
C ALA A 93 -1.73 5.36 9.91
N ALA A 94 -2.81 5.73 10.60
CA ALA A 94 -2.77 6.07 12.02
C ALA A 94 -2.25 4.91 12.87
N SER A 95 -2.80 3.71 12.65
CA SER A 95 -2.36 2.49 13.33
C SER A 95 -0.90 2.13 13.04
N SER A 96 -0.39 2.46 11.85
CA SER A 96 0.99 2.18 11.45
C SER A 96 2.02 3.03 12.20
N ALA A 97 1.63 4.17 12.75
CA ALA A 97 2.49 4.99 13.61
C ALA A 97 2.62 4.41 15.03
N GLY A 98 1.68 3.56 15.44
CA GLY A 98 1.68 2.89 16.74
C GLY A 98 2.48 1.58 16.77
N ALA A 99 2.56 0.97 17.95
CA ALA A 99 3.28 -0.28 18.19
C ALA A 99 2.38 -1.50 18.43
N ASP A 100 1.06 -1.36 18.33
CA ASP A 100 0.12 -2.46 18.59
C ASP A 100 0.19 -3.51 17.46
N PRO A 101 0.57 -4.77 17.74
CA PRO A 101 0.64 -5.82 16.73
C PRO A 101 -0.73 -6.34 16.29
N ASN A 102 -1.81 -6.01 17.01
CA ASN A 102 -3.16 -6.52 16.77
C ASN A 102 -4.00 -5.62 15.86
N VAL A 103 -3.42 -4.54 15.33
CA VAL A 103 -4.09 -3.65 14.38
C VAL A 103 -3.45 -3.74 12.99
N PRO A 104 -4.23 -3.53 11.91
CA PRO A 104 -3.68 -3.48 10.58
C PRO A 104 -2.67 -2.34 10.42
N ARG A 105 -1.58 -2.59 9.70
CA ARG A 105 -0.54 -1.57 9.44
C ARG A 105 0.04 -1.65 8.03
N LEU A 106 0.40 -0.51 7.46
CA LEU A 106 1.14 -0.40 6.22
C LEU A 106 2.52 -1.02 6.40
N LEU A 107 2.87 -1.93 5.49
CA LEU A 107 4.21 -2.48 5.43
C LEU A 107 5.04 -1.60 4.49
N ALA A 108 6.18 -1.11 4.99
CA ALA A 108 7.14 -0.40 4.17
C ALA A 108 7.45 -1.21 2.90
N PRO A 109 7.68 -0.55 1.75
CA PRO A 109 8.21 -1.24 0.59
C PRO A 109 9.52 -1.95 0.99
N PRO A 110 9.83 -3.12 0.40
CA PRO A 110 11.14 -3.69 0.62
C PRO A 110 12.18 -2.63 0.21
N PRO A 111 13.30 -2.52 0.94
CA PRO A 111 14.29 -1.50 0.60
C PRO A 111 14.78 -1.71 -0.84
N PRO A 112 15.22 -0.64 -1.53
CA PRO A 112 15.64 -0.74 -2.93
C PRO A 112 16.73 -1.80 -3.08
N ALA A 113 16.65 -2.59 -4.15
CA ALA A 113 17.65 -3.61 -4.45
C ALA A 113 19.05 -2.96 -4.49
N GLY A 114 19.91 -3.33 -3.53
CA GLY A 114 21.26 -2.79 -3.39
C GLY A 114 21.57 -2.12 -2.04
N SER A 115 20.59 -1.93 -1.14
CA SER A 115 20.83 -1.32 0.17
C SER A 115 21.30 -2.30 1.27
N TRP A 116 21.80 -3.48 0.92
CA TRP A 116 22.37 -4.39 1.92
C TRP A 116 23.77 -3.90 2.27
N GLY A 117 23.88 -3.34 3.48
CA GLY A 117 25.18 -3.11 4.12
C GLY A 117 25.95 -4.42 4.22
N ARG A 118 27.23 -4.33 3.87
CA ARG A 118 28.23 -5.39 4.03
C ARG A 118 28.34 -5.88 5.47
#